data_AF-A0A950Q5Z7-F1
#
_entry.id   AF-A0A950Q5Z7-F1
#
_cell.length_a   1.000
_cell.length_b   1.000
_cell.length_c   1.000
_cell.angle_alpha   90.00
_cell.angle_beta   90.00
_cell.angle_gamma   90.00
#
_symmetry.space_group_name_H-M   'P 1'
#
loop_
_entity.id
_entity.type
_entity.pdbx_description
1 polymer ?
#
loop_
_entity_poly.entity_id
_entity_poly.type
_entity_poly.pdbx_seq_one_letter_code
_entity_poly.pdbx_strand_id
1 'polypeptide(L)'
;VYMAYLWVLRADPLYFSHVQIHWNRHFAPPWVSLINAFGKIAHTSSAQIVANQSLEIAFTLLMIGVLVAGWHSLRPSYIAYMGLSILVPMSTSNLMSMPRFALVLFPMFAILARWGERPWVNNVILAFSLPLLGLFTVLFADWYWVA
;
A
#
# COMPACT_ATOMS: atom_id res chain seq x y z
N VAL A 1 17.00 -0.04 -21.56
CA VAL A 1 16.85 1.30 -22.18
C VAL A 1 16.92 2.43 -21.14
N TYR A 2 16.08 2.45 -20.10
CA TYR A 2 16.11 3.52 -19.08
C TYR A 2 17.43 3.67 -18.32
N MET A 3 18.01 2.58 -17.80
CA MET A 3 19.31 2.62 -17.10
C MET A 3 20.46 3.09 -18.00
N ALA A 4 20.43 2.74 -19.30
CA ALA A 4 21.41 3.23 -20.27
C ALA A 4 21.24 4.73 -20.54
N TYR A 5 20.00 5.22 -20.59
CA TYR A 5 19.72 6.65 -20.68
C TYR A 5 20.22 7.42 -19.45
N LEU A 6 20.02 6.89 -18.25
CA LEU A 6 20.57 7.48 -17.01
C LEU A 6 22.10 7.48 -16.99
N TRP A 7 22.73 6.41 -17.49
CA TRP A 7 24.18 6.37 -17.65
C TRP A 7 24.67 7.52 -18.53
N VAL A 8 24.05 7.75 -19.69
CA VAL A 8 24.48 8.83 -20.60
C VAL A 8 24.32 10.22 -19.96
N LEU A 9 23.26 10.44 -19.18
CA LEU A 9 22.97 11.77 -18.59
C LEU A 9 23.65 12.04 -17.24
N ARG A 10 23.88 11.01 -16.43
CA ARG A 10 24.32 11.13 -15.03
C ARG A 10 25.58 10.32 -14.71
N ALA A 11 26.11 9.56 -15.68
CA ALA A 11 27.16 8.57 -15.46
C ALA A 11 26.80 7.53 -14.38
N ASP A 12 25.51 7.38 -14.07
CA ASP A 12 24.97 6.49 -13.04
C ASP A 12 23.71 5.79 -13.57
N PRO A 13 23.79 4.51 -13.95
CA PRO A 13 22.63 3.75 -14.44
C PRO A 13 21.57 3.47 -13.35
N LEU A 14 21.93 3.59 -12.07
CA LEU A 14 21.07 3.34 -10.92
C LEU A 14 20.63 4.62 -10.22
N TYR A 15 20.76 5.77 -10.89
CA TYR A 15 20.44 7.09 -10.33
C TYR A 15 19.01 7.16 -9.74
N PHE A 16 18.04 6.46 -10.33
CA PHE A 16 16.67 6.37 -9.81
C PHE A 16 16.57 5.79 -8.40
N SER A 17 17.52 4.93 -8.00
CA SER A 17 17.61 4.36 -6.66
C SER A 17 18.26 5.32 -5.68
N HIS A 18 19.34 5.99 -6.08
CA HIS A 18 20.06 6.94 -5.22
C HIS A 18 19.20 8.15 -4.84
N VAL A 19 18.36 8.63 -5.76
CA VAL A 19 17.47 9.77 -5.51
C VAL A 19 16.39 9.48 -4.45
N GLN A 20 16.09 8.20 -4.17
CA GLN A 20 15.06 7.84 -3.17
C GLN A 20 15.36 8.34 -1.75
N ILE A 21 16.64 8.59 -1.44
CA ILE A 21 17.07 9.17 -0.16
C ILE A 21 16.42 10.55 0.05
N HIS A 22 16.20 11.34 -1.01
CA HIS A 22 15.52 12.65 -0.91
C HIS A 22 14.05 12.54 -0.52
N TRP A 23 13.42 11.38 -0.71
CA TRP A 23 12.06 11.09 -0.25
C TRP A 23 12.03 10.45 1.14
N ASN A 24 13.14 10.49 1.88
CA ASN A 24 13.33 9.75 3.13
C ASN A 24 12.94 8.27 2.97
N ARG A 25 13.24 7.69 1.80
CA ARG A 25 12.97 6.29 1.47
C ARG A 25 14.29 5.55 1.30
N HIS A 26 14.62 4.73 2.29
CA HIS A 26 15.78 3.85 2.28
C HIS A 26 15.33 2.46 2.74
N PHE A 27 16.16 1.46 2.47
CA PHE A 27 15.89 0.10 2.94
C PHE A 27 15.82 0.08 4.46
N ALA A 28 14.73 -0.46 4.99
CA ALA A 28 14.53 -0.64 6.42
C ALA A 28 13.71 -1.92 6.64
N PRO A 29 13.85 -2.58 7.80
CA PRO A 29 13.00 -3.73 8.11
C PRO A 29 11.50 -3.39 8.05
N PRO A 30 10.63 -4.36 7.71
CA PRO A 30 9.23 -4.09 7.38
C PRO A 30 8.41 -3.46 8.50
N TRP A 31 8.75 -3.71 9.77
CA TRP A 31 8.08 -3.08 10.93
C TRP A 31 8.46 -1.61 11.13
N VAL A 32 9.60 -1.15 10.61
CA VAL A 32 10.05 0.24 10.76
C VAL A 32 9.11 1.20 10.04
N SER A 33 8.61 0.82 8.86
CA SER A 33 7.63 1.63 8.13
C SER A 33 6.36 1.89 8.95
N LEU A 34 5.83 0.87 9.65
CA LEU A 34 4.67 0.98 10.53
C LEU A 34 4.96 1.88 11.73
N ILE A 35 6.08 1.64 12.43
CA ILE A 35 6.48 2.44 13.60
C ILE A 35 6.63 3.92 13.21
N ASN A 36 7.28 4.20 12.09
CA ASN A 36 7.45 5.56 11.58
C ASN A 36 6.11 6.21 11.21
N ALA A 37 5.17 5.45 10.65
CA ALA A 37 3.83 5.96 10.32
C ALA A 37 3.04 6.34 11.59
N PHE A 38 3.05 5.48 12.61
CA PHE A 38 2.45 5.79 13.91
C PHE A 38 3.12 6.99 14.60
N GLY A 39 4.46 7.06 14.56
CA GLY A 39 5.21 8.20 15.09
C GLY A 39 4.85 9.52 14.40
N LYS A 40 4.68 9.51 13.07
CA LYS A 40 4.24 10.69 12.31
C LYS A 40 2.85 11.16 12.74
N ILE A 41 1.92 10.24 12.96
CA ILE A 41 0.57 10.58 13.44
C ILE A 41 0.63 11.18 14.84
N ALA A 42 1.44 10.61 15.74
CA ALA A 42 1.53 11.06 17.13
C ALA A 42 2.16 12.45 17.30
N HIS A 43 3.03 12.86 16.38
CA HIS A 43 3.80 14.10 16.50
C HIS A 43 3.40 15.22 15.52
N THR A 44 2.48 14.96 14.59
CA THR A 44 2.03 15.98 13.63
C THR A 44 0.79 16.71 14.12
N SER A 45 0.70 18.01 13.81
CA SER A 45 -0.52 18.81 13.98
C SER A 45 -1.37 18.92 12.71
N SER A 46 -0.87 18.41 11.57
CA SER A 46 -1.56 18.50 10.28
C SER A 46 -2.58 17.37 10.13
N ALA A 47 -3.86 17.73 10.07
CA ALA A 47 -4.96 16.79 9.83
C ALA A 47 -4.77 16.00 8.52
N GLN A 48 -4.20 16.62 7.48
CA GLN A 48 -3.94 15.97 6.20
C GLN A 48 -2.88 14.86 6.32
N ILE A 49 -1.80 15.11 7.07
CA ILE A 49 -0.76 14.10 7.31
C ILE A 49 -1.34 12.94 8.11
N VAL A 50 -2.15 13.22 9.14
CA VAL A 50 -2.83 12.18 9.92
C VAL A 50 -3.74 11.34 9.02
N ALA A 51 -4.57 11.96 8.19
CA ALA A 51 -5.47 11.26 7.29
C ALA A 51 -4.71 10.36 6.31
N ASN A 52 -3.66 10.88 5.66
CA ASN A 52 -2.85 10.12 4.71
C ASN A 52 -2.14 8.93 5.39
N GLN A 53 -1.45 9.16 6.52
CA GLN A 53 -0.80 8.06 7.24
C GLN A 53 -1.79 7.01 7.75
N SER A 54 -2.98 7.44 8.17
CA SER A 54 -4.05 6.52 8.60
C SER A 54 -4.52 5.64 7.46
N LEU A 55 -4.67 6.18 6.24
CA LEU A 55 -5.01 5.40 5.06
C LEU A 55 -3.89 4.40 4.71
N GLU A 56 -2.64 4.84 4.71
CA GLU A 56 -1.48 3.96 4.44
C GLU A 56 -1.44 2.77 5.41
N ILE A 57 -1.63 3.03 6.71
CA ILE A 57 -1.70 1.99 7.75
C ILE A 57 -2.93 1.09 7.54
N ALA A 58 -4.11 1.67 7.30
CA ALA A 58 -5.35 0.91 7.15
C ALA A 58 -5.27 -0.07 5.96
N PHE A 59 -4.79 0.38 4.80
CA PHE A 59 -4.59 -0.50 3.64
C PHE A 59 -3.50 -1.55 3.90
N THR A 60 -2.41 -1.19 4.58
CA THR A 60 -1.36 -2.15 4.97
C THR A 60 -1.92 -3.26 5.86
N LEU A 61 -2.65 -2.90 6.91
CA LEU A 61 -3.28 -3.84 7.82
C LEU A 61 -4.35 -4.68 7.12
N LEU A 62 -5.11 -4.09 6.20
CA LEU A 62 -6.10 -4.81 5.39
C LEU A 62 -5.42 -5.87 4.52
N MET A 63 -4.33 -5.53 3.82
CA MET A 63 -3.58 -6.48 2.99
C MET A 63 -3.02 -7.63 3.83
N ILE A 64 -2.38 -7.32 4.96
CA ILE A 64 -1.84 -8.34 5.89
C ILE A 64 -2.97 -9.19 6.46
N GLY A 65 -4.05 -8.57 6.92
CA GLY A 65 -5.20 -9.25 7.52
C GLY A 65 -5.87 -10.21 6.55
N VAL A 66 -6.08 -9.80 5.30
CA VAL A 66 -6.64 -10.67 4.25
C VAL A 66 -5.69 -11.82 3.93
N LEU A 67 -4.38 -11.57 3.83
CA LEU A 67 -3.39 -12.63 3.64
C LEU A 67 -3.45 -13.65 4.77
N VAL A 68 -3.35 -13.21 6.03
CA VAL A 68 -3.29 -14.10 7.20
C VAL A 68 -4.60 -14.87 7.40
N ALA A 69 -5.75 -14.23 7.24
CA ALA A 69 -7.04 -14.91 7.40
C ALA A 69 -7.39 -15.81 6.19
N GLY A 70 -6.90 -15.48 5.00
CA GLY A 70 -7.24 -16.16 3.74
C GLY A 70 -6.17 -17.11 3.20
N TRP A 71 -5.00 -17.22 3.84
CA TRP A 71 -3.87 -17.97 3.29
C TRP A 71 -4.17 -19.45 3.00
N HIS A 72 -4.97 -20.11 3.85
CA HIS A 72 -5.38 -21.51 3.64
C HIS A 72 -6.19 -21.73 2.36
N SER A 73 -6.83 -20.68 1.84
CA SER A 73 -7.65 -20.74 0.62
C SER A 73 -6.84 -20.53 -0.65
N LEU A 74 -5.55 -20.17 -0.55
CA LEU A 74 -4.70 -19.82 -1.68
C LEU A 74 -3.70 -20.93 -2.02
N ARG A 75 -3.32 -21.00 -3.30
CA ARG A 75 -2.17 -21.79 -3.74
C ARG A 75 -0.88 -21.18 -3.15
N PRO A 76 0.14 -21.97 -2.81
CA PRO A 76 1.41 -21.46 -2.28
C PRO A 76 2.04 -20.35 -3.13
N SER A 77 1.91 -20.43 -4.46
CA SER A 77 2.39 -19.39 -5.38
C SER A 77 1.68 -18.03 -5.18
N TYR A 78 0.39 -18.03 -4.86
CA TYR A 78 -0.37 -16.81 -4.60
C TYR A 78 -0.08 -16.24 -3.21
N ILE A 79 0.15 -17.11 -2.22
CA ILE A 79 0.64 -16.69 -0.89
C ILE A 79 2.00 -16.00 -1.04
N ALA A 80 2.92 -16.61 -1.78
CA ALA A 80 4.24 -16.02 -2.03
C ALA A 80 4.14 -14.69 -2.79
N TYR A 81 3.33 -14.62 -3.85
CA TYR A 81 3.10 -13.37 -4.59
C TYR A 81 2.54 -12.27 -3.69
N MET A 82 1.50 -12.57 -2.92
CA MET A 82 0.85 -11.60 -2.03
C MET A 82 1.79 -11.18 -0.89
N GLY A 83 2.47 -12.13 -0.26
CA GLY A 83 3.45 -11.88 0.79
C GLY A 83 4.60 -11.00 0.31
N LEU A 84 5.22 -11.32 -0.83
CA LEU A 84 6.31 -10.52 -1.39
C LEU A 84 5.83 -9.14 -1.83
N SER A 85 4.65 -9.04 -2.43
CA SER A 85 4.05 -7.76 -2.85
C SER A 85 3.74 -6.83 -1.67
N ILE A 86 3.54 -7.37 -0.46
CA ILE A 86 3.38 -6.59 0.78
C ILE A 86 4.73 -6.30 1.42
N LEU A 87 5.58 -7.32 1.56
CA LEU A 87 6.86 -7.22 2.27
C LEU A 87 7.86 -6.28 1.58
N VAL A 88 7.94 -6.30 0.25
CA VAL A 88 8.92 -5.47 -0.49
C VAL A 88 8.65 -3.98 -0.28
N PRO A 89 7.42 -3.45 -0.47
CA PRO A 89 7.11 -2.06 -0.15
C PRO A 89 7.24 -1.70 1.34
N MET A 90 6.91 -2.64 2.25
CA MET A 90 7.07 -2.44 3.69
C MET A 90 8.53 -2.37 4.11
N SER A 91 9.43 -3.01 3.37
CA SER A 91 10.89 -3.04 3.63
C SER A 91 11.58 -1.72 3.23
N THR A 92 10.90 -0.61 3.48
CA THR A 92 11.40 0.75 3.29
C THR A 92 11.07 1.59 4.53
N SER A 93 11.73 2.73 4.70
CA SER A 93 11.56 3.59 5.88
C SER A 93 10.19 4.28 6.00
N ASN A 94 9.30 4.16 5.02
CA ASN A 94 7.94 4.72 5.05
C ASN A 94 6.93 3.85 4.29
N LEU A 95 5.64 3.98 4.63
CA LEU A 95 4.54 3.23 4.00
C LEU A 95 4.00 3.88 2.72
N MET A 96 4.75 4.79 2.09
CA MET A 96 4.20 5.58 0.97
C MET A 96 3.72 4.68 -0.18
N SER A 97 2.49 4.93 -0.61
CA SER A 97 1.78 4.30 -1.73
C SER A 97 1.23 2.89 -1.47
N MET A 98 0.98 2.48 -0.22
CA MET A 98 0.37 1.19 0.11
C MET A 98 -1.02 0.98 -0.51
N PRO A 99 -1.95 1.96 -0.54
CA PRO A 99 -3.21 1.83 -1.26
C PRO A 99 -3.01 1.49 -2.73
N ARG A 100 -1.97 2.05 -3.37
CA ARG A 100 -1.65 1.76 -4.77
C ARG A 100 -1.18 0.32 -4.96
N PHE A 101 -0.37 -0.19 -4.04
CA PHE A 101 0.05 -1.59 -4.10
C PHE A 101 -1.14 -2.53 -3.90
N ALA A 102 -2.07 -2.21 -3.00
CA ALA A 102 -3.29 -3.00 -2.79
C ALA A 102 -4.10 -3.23 -4.08
N LEU A 103 -4.12 -2.27 -5.01
CA LEU A 103 -4.86 -2.37 -6.28
C LEU A 103 -4.36 -3.50 -7.19
N VAL A 104 -3.07 -3.85 -7.13
CA VAL A 104 -2.48 -4.90 -8.00
C VAL A 104 -2.40 -6.28 -7.31
N LEU A 105 -2.85 -6.36 -6.06
CA LEU A 105 -2.87 -7.59 -5.26
C LEU A 105 -4.08 -8.47 -5.59
N PHE A 106 -4.13 -9.02 -6.80
CA PHE A 106 -5.25 -9.86 -7.27
C PHE A 106 -5.68 -10.99 -6.28
N PRO A 107 -4.79 -11.70 -5.54
CA PRO A 107 -5.24 -12.76 -4.64
C PRO A 107 -6.08 -12.23 -3.48
N MET A 108 -5.86 -10.97 -3.08
CA MET A 108 -6.66 -10.30 -2.07
C MET A 108 -8.12 -10.22 -2.52
N PHE A 109 -8.37 -9.76 -3.75
CA PHE A 109 -9.71 -9.67 -4.31
C PHE A 109 -10.34 -11.06 -4.52
N ALA A 110 -9.53 -12.07 -4.87
CA ALA A 110 -10.01 -13.45 -4.97
C ALA A 110 -10.48 -14.00 -3.61
N ILE A 111 -9.75 -13.72 -2.52
CA ILE A 111 -10.17 -14.10 -1.16
C ILE A 111 -11.46 -13.35 -0.77
N LEU A 112 -11.50 -12.04 -0.98
CA LEU A 112 -12.68 -11.22 -0.65
C LEU A 112 -13.93 -11.70 -1.42
N ALA A 113 -13.78 -12.07 -2.69
CA ALA A 113 -14.87 -12.63 -3.49
C ALA A 113 -15.38 -13.96 -2.92
N ARG A 114 -14.47 -14.87 -2.51
CA ARG A 114 -14.85 -16.14 -1.86
C ARG A 114 -15.58 -15.91 -0.54
N TRP A 115 -15.10 -14.98 0.29
CA TRP A 115 -15.81 -14.65 1.53
C TRP A 115 -17.16 -13.98 1.27
N GLY A 116 -17.25 -13.19 0.20
CA GLY A 116 -18.47 -12.58 -0.32
C GLY A 116 -19.52 -13.57 -0.84
N GLU A 117 -19.21 -14.85 -0.99
CA GLU A 117 -20.26 -15.87 -1.22
C GLU A 117 -21.30 -15.89 -0.09
N ARG A 118 -20.92 -15.44 1.11
CA ARG A 118 -21.85 -15.20 2.22
C ARG A 118 -22.50 -13.82 2.06
N PRO A 119 -23.84 -13.73 1.95
CA PRO A 119 -24.52 -12.46 1.67
C PRO A 119 -24.20 -11.34 2.66
N TRP A 120 -24.09 -11.66 3.95
CA TRP A 120 -23.77 -10.66 4.97
C TRP A 120 -22.35 -10.11 4.83
N VAL A 121 -21.37 -10.94 4.45
CA VAL A 121 -19.98 -10.50 4.22
C VAL A 121 -19.90 -9.62 2.98
N ASN A 122 -20.57 -10.02 1.91
CA ASN A 122 -20.66 -9.21 0.69
C ASN A 122 -21.26 -7.85 0.97
N ASN A 123 -22.36 -7.80 1.74
CA ASN A 123 -22.99 -6.54 2.12
C ASN A 123 -22.04 -5.65 2.93
N VAL A 124 -21.26 -6.22 3.84
CA VAL A 124 -20.21 -5.49 4.58
C VAL A 124 -19.15 -4.95 3.61
N ILE A 125 -18.61 -5.78 2.71
CA ILE A 125 -17.60 -5.35 1.73
C ILE A 125 -18.14 -4.19 0.89
N LEU A 126 -19.38 -4.29 0.38
CA LEU A 126 -20.02 -3.24 -0.42
C LEU A 126 -20.30 -1.98 0.39
N ALA A 127 -20.81 -2.12 1.62
CA ALA A 127 -21.12 -1.01 2.51
C ALA A 127 -19.88 -0.18 2.86
N PHE A 128 -18.69 -0.79 2.91
CA PHE A 128 -17.43 -0.05 3.08
C PHE A 128 -16.86 0.45 1.75
N SER A 129 -16.91 -0.36 0.69
CA SER A 129 -16.23 -0.04 -0.58
C SER A 129 -16.92 1.09 -1.34
N LEU A 130 -18.26 1.13 -1.38
CA LEU A 130 -18.99 2.14 -2.15
C LEU A 130 -18.82 3.57 -1.60
N PRO A 131 -18.92 3.82 -0.28
CA PRO A 131 -18.65 5.15 0.27
C PRO A 131 -17.19 5.56 0.11
N LEU A 132 -16.24 4.64 0.30
CA LEU A 132 -14.81 4.93 0.08
C LEU A 132 -14.53 5.28 -1.38
N LEU A 133 -15.15 4.59 -2.33
CA LEU A 133 -15.06 4.93 -3.75
C LEU A 133 -15.57 6.36 -4.00
N GLY A 134 -16.75 6.71 -3.45
CA GLY A 134 -17.29 8.07 -3.55
C GLY A 134 -16.36 9.12 -2.95
N LEU A 135 -15.85 8.88 -1.74
CA LEU A 135 -14.91 9.76 -1.05
C LEU A 135 -13.63 9.98 -1.87
N PHE A 136 -12.98 8.90 -2.32
CA PHE A 136 -11.74 9.03 -3.11
C PHE A 136 -11.98 9.68 -4.46
N THR A 137 -13.15 9.49 -5.06
CA THR A 137 -13.52 10.19 -6.31
C THR A 137 -13.65 11.69 -6.10
N VAL A 138 -14.30 12.12 -5.01
CA VAL A 138 -14.42 13.55 -4.66
C VAL A 138 -13.05 14.15 -4.35
N LEU A 139 -12.25 13.48 -3.51
CA LEU A 139 -10.90 13.95 -3.17
C LEU A 139 -10.03 14.09 -4.42
N PHE A 140 -10.11 13.14 -5.35
CA PHE A 140 -9.42 13.22 -6.63
C PHE A 140 -9.89 14.40 -7.48
N ALA A 141 -11.20 14.63 -7.58
CA ALA A 141 -11.77 15.74 -8.34
C ALA A 141 -11.40 17.13 -7.76
N ASP A 142 -11.25 17.20 -6.44
CA ASP A 142 -10.84 18.41 -5.71
C ASP A 142 -9.31 18.62 -5.68
N TRP A 143 -8.55 17.83 -6.45
CA TRP A 143 -7.07 17.88 -6.49
C TRP A 143 -6.40 17.56 -5.15
N TYR A 144 -7.09 16.90 -4.24
CA TYR A 144 -6.44 16.25 -3.10
C TYR A 144 -5.71 15.01 -3.61
N TRP A 145 -4.37 15.11 -3.64
CA TRP A 145 -3.50 13.99 -3.99
C TRP A 145 -3.53 12.95 -2.86
N VAL A 146 -4.45 12.00 -2.97
CA VAL A 146 -4.46 10.74 -2.23
C VAL A 146 -3.69 9.71 -3.06
N ALA A 147 -2.39 9.92 -3.26
CA ALA A 147 -1.51 9.01 -3.99
C ALA A 147 -0.06 9.06 -3.47
#